data_AF-A0A967HN99-F1
#
_entry.id   AF-A0A967HN99-F1
#
_cell.length_a   1.000
_cell.length_b   1.000
_cell.length_c   1.000
_cell.angle_alpha   90.00
_cell.angle_beta   90.00
_cell.angle_gamma   90.00
#
_symmetry.space_group_name_H-M   'P 1'
#
loop_
_entity.id
_entity.type
_entity.pdbx_description
1 polymer ?
#
loop_
_entity_poly.entity_id
_entity_poly.type
_entity_poly.pdbx_seq_one_letter_code
_entity_poly.pdbx_strand_id
1 'polypeptide(L)'
;KADRVRRHTHHPPDSPGSRCVACHMPYLQHPELGPGVTFARSDHTIPVPRPGQDETLGVPNACSGCHPEAGVAELQRTVDDWWGALKPR
;
A
#
# COMPACT_ATOMS: atom_id res chain seq x y z
N LYS A 1 1.53 -16.57 -16.62
CA LYS A 1 1.84 -15.16 -16.24
C LYS A 1 0.94 -14.67 -15.10
N ALA A 2 -0.39 -14.81 -15.20
CA ALA A 2 -1.36 -14.43 -14.16
C ALA A 2 -1.11 -15.07 -12.78
N ASP A 3 -0.73 -16.34 -12.76
CA ASP A 3 -0.38 -17.07 -11.52
C ASP A 3 0.76 -16.40 -10.72
N ARG A 4 1.79 -15.88 -11.40
CA ARG A 4 2.89 -15.15 -10.75
C ARG A 4 2.42 -13.83 -10.14
N VAL A 5 1.48 -13.14 -10.80
CA VAL A 5 0.90 -11.87 -10.30
C VAL A 5 0.07 -12.13 -9.04
N ARG A 6 -0.78 -13.17 -9.05
CA ARG A 6 -1.59 -13.52 -7.89
C ARG A 6 -0.73 -13.93 -6.68
N ARG A 7 0.36 -14.68 -6.90
CA ARG A 7 1.29 -15.07 -5.82
C ARG A 7 2.05 -13.89 -5.20
N HIS A 8 2.18 -12.78 -5.91
CA HIS A 8 2.85 -11.59 -5.38
C HIS A 8 1.85 -10.56 -4.83
N THR A 9 0.78 -10.29 -5.56
CA THR A 9 -0.17 -9.27 -5.13
C THR A 9 -1.17 -9.80 -4.11
N HIS A 10 -1.35 -11.12 -4.02
CA HIS A 10 -2.42 -11.79 -3.26
C HIS A 10 -3.84 -11.36 -3.69
N HIS A 11 -3.95 -10.69 -4.84
CA HIS A 11 -5.18 -10.21 -5.42
C HIS A 11 -5.53 -10.97 -6.71
N PRO A 12 -6.82 -10.99 -7.12
CA PRO A 12 -7.23 -11.53 -8.42
C PRO A 12 -6.46 -10.85 -9.56
N PRO A 13 -5.99 -11.57 -10.59
CA PRO A 13 -5.14 -11.03 -11.66
C PRO A 13 -5.74 -9.88 -12.48
N ASP A 14 -7.06 -9.71 -12.45
CA ASP A 14 -7.86 -8.72 -13.16
C ASP A 14 -8.35 -7.58 -12.26
N SER A 15 -8.05 -7.64 -10.95
CA SER A 15 -8.42 -6.60 -9.99
C SER A 15 -7.45 -5.41 -10.02
N PRO A 16 -7.86 -4.22 -9.54
CA PRO A 16 -6.95 -3.08 -9.39
C PRO A 16 -5.70 -3.38 -8.56
N GLY A 17 -5.83 -4.19 -7.50
CA GLY A 17 -4.72 -4.61 -6.62
C GLY A 17 -3.69 -5.52 -7.29
N SER A 18 -3.97 -6.04 -8.49
CA SER A 18 -3.00 -6.83 -9.27
C SER A 18 -1.87 -5.99 -9.89
N ARG A 19 -2.02 -4.66 -9.89
CA ARG A 19 -1.08 -3.75 -10.53
C ARG A 19 0.04 -3.40 -9.53
N CYS A 20 1.29 -3.48 -9.97
CA CYS A 20 2.45 -3.14 -9.13
C CYS A 20 2.32 -1.75 -8.51
N VAL A 21 1.84 -0.79 -9.31
CA VAL A 21 1.65 0.61 -8.91
C VAL A 21 0.52 0.82 -7.92
N ALA A 22 -0.40 -0.13 -7.74
CA ALA A 22 -1.47 0.00 -6.76
C ALA A 22 -0.91 0.00 -5.32
N CYS A 23 0.16 -0.76 -5.08
CA CYS A 23 0.76 -0.89 -3.76
C CYS A 23 2.09 -0.13 -3.63
N HIS A 24 2.92 -0.19 -4.67
CA HIS A 24 4.26 0.42 -4.63
C HIS A 24 4.27 1.88 -5.13
N MET A 25 3.23 2.34 -5.82
CA MET A 25 3.13 3.74 -6.27
C MET A 25 1.71 4.29 -6.11
N PRO A 26 1.09 4.10 -4.93
CA PRO A 26 -0.31 4.42 -4.73
C PRO A 26 -0.58 5.90 -4.99
N TYR A 27 -1.78 6.21 -5.48
CA TYR A 27 -2.21 7.58 -5.71
C TYR A 27 -2.68 8.20 -4.39
N LEU A 28 -1.76 8.87 -3.68
CA LEU A 28 -1.96 9.41 -2.35
C LEU A 28 -1.69 10.92 -2.31
N GLN A 29 -2.37 11.63 -1.40
CA GLN A 29 -2.00 13.00 -1.10
C GLN A 29 -0.81 12.98 -0.15
N HIS A 30 0.33 13.52 -0.60
CA HIS A 30 1.49 13.69 0.26
C HIS A 30 1.25 14.80 1.30
N PRO A 31 1.44 14.54 2.60
CA PRO A 31 1.26 15.54 3.65
C PRO A 31 2.10 16.81 3.42
N GLU A 32 3.28 16.68 2.81
CA GLU A 32 4.22 17.78 2.54
C GLU A 32 3.68 18.80 1.52
N LEU A 33 2.69 18.40 0.71
CA LEU A 33 2.04 19.28 -0.26
C LEU A 33 0.98 20.19 0.37
N GLY A 34 0.59 19.91 1.63
CA GLY A 34 -0.43 20.65 2.35
C GLY A 34 -1.84 20.54 1.74
N PRO A 35 -2.82 21.24 2.32
CA PRO A 35 -4.22 21.18 1.90
C PRO A 35 -4.53 21.98 0.62
N GLY A 36 -3.57 22.76 0.11
CA GLY A 36 -3.76 23.62 -1.06
C GLY A 36 -3.73 22.89 -2.40
N VAL A 37 -3.23 21.65 -2.43
CA VAL A 37 -3.23 20.79 -3.63
C VAL A 37 -4.38 19.82 -3.53
N THR A 38 -5.38 19.98 -4.40
CA THR A 38 -6.62 19.18 -4.39
C THR A 38 -6.49 17.80 -5.04
N PHE A 39 -5.36 17.53 -5.70
CA PHE A 39 -5.12 16.29 -6.43
C PHE A 39 -3.99 15.50 -5.78
N ALA A 40 -4.29 14.27 -5.39
CA ALA A 40 -3.29 13.28 -5.02
C ALA A 40 -2.31 13.01 -6.17
N ARG A 41 -1.19 12.34 -5.89
CA ARG A 41 -0.21 11.93 -6.90
C ARG A 41 0.23 10.51 -6.61
N SER A 42 0.67 9.81 -7.64
CA SER A 42 1.35 8.54 -7.41
C SER A 42 2.62 8.77 -6.62
N ASP A 43 2.80 7.99 -5.57
CA ASP A 43 4.07 7.92 -4.85
C ASP A 43 5.16 7.37 -5.81
N HIS A 44 6.30 8.06 -5.88
CA HIS A 44 7.45 7.67 -6.72
C HIS A 44 8.63 7.14 -5.91
N THR A 45 8.48 6.95 -4.59
CA THR A 45 9.51 6.35 -3.73
C THR A 45 9.59 4.82 -3.87
N ILE A 46 8.56 4.20 -4.44
CA ILE A 46 8.47 2.76 -4.73
C ILE A 46 8.77 1.92 -3.46
N PRO A 47 8.11 2.20 -2.31
CA PRO A 47 8.43 1.52 -1.07
C PRO A 47 7.82 0.11 -1.06
N VAL A 48 8.33 -0.76 -0.19
CA VAL A 48 7.60 -1.97 0.18
C VAL A 48 6.44 -1.56 1.10
N PRO A 49 5.17 -1.87 0.76
CA PRO A 49 4.01 -1.44 1.53
C PRO A 49 4.07 -1.97 2.96
N ARG A 50 4.05 -1.07 3.95
CA ARG A 50 4.12 -1.39 5.37
C ARG A 50 3.13 -0.51 6.13
N PRO A 51 1.85 -0.93 6.22
CA PRO A 51 0.79 -0.10 6.81
C PRO A 51 1.12 0.46 8.18
N GLY A 52 1.73 -0.36 9.06
CA GLY A 52 2.12 0.10 10.39
C GLY A 52 3.22 1.17 10.36
N GLN A 53 4.20 1.04 9.46
CA GLN A 53 5.25 2.05 9.31
C GLN A 53 4.66 3.37 8.78
N ASP A 54 3.78 3.29 7.80
CA ASP A 54 3.12 4.45 7.20
C ASP A 54 2.33 5.22 8.26
N GLU A 55 1.60 4.52 9.13
CA GLU A 55 0.88 5.10 10.27
C GLU A 55 1.80 5.82 11.26
N THR A 56 2.95 5.23 11.63
CA THR A 56 3.91 5.90 12.53
C THR A 56 4.52 7.16 11.93
N LEU A 57 4.59 7.26 10.60
CA LEU A 57 5.07 8.43 9.86
C LEU A 57 3.95 9.44 9.57
N GLY A 58 2.70 9.11 9.90
CA GLY A 58 1.53 9.95 9.60
C GLY A 58 1.24 10.08 8.11
N VAL A 59 1.70 9.12 7.28
CA VAL A 59 1.44 9.12 5.84
C VAL A 59 0.32 8.12 5.50
N PRO A 60 -0.47 8.39 4.45
CA PRO A 60 -1.48 7.42 4.01
C PRO A 60 -0.81 6.12 3.54
N ASN A 61 -1.37 4.96 3.94
CA ASN A 61 -0.88 3.67 3.46
C ASN A 61 -1.58 3.25 2.16
N ALA A 62 -0.92 2.38 1.38
CA ALA A 62 -1.42 1.95 0.07
C ALA A 62 -2.71 1.09 0.13
N CYS A 63 -2.99 0.45 1.26
CA CYS A 63 -4.02 -0.56 1.39
C CYS A 63 -5.41 0.04 1.72
N SER A 64 -5.45 1.06 2.56
CA SER A 64 -6.70 1.65 3.09
C SER A 64 -7.60 2.27 2.02
N GLY A 65 -7.07 2.64 0.84
CA GLY A 65 -7.88 3.16 -0.26
C GLY A 65 -8.88 2.14 -0.84
N CYS A 66 -8.57 0.84 -0.76
CA CYS A 66 -9.47 -0.24 -1.19
C CYS A 66 -10.06 -1.03 -0.01
N HIS A 67 -9.44 -0.97 1.16
CA HIS A 67 -9.86 -1.65 2.39
C HIS A 67 -10.14 -0.65 3.52
N PRO A 68 -11.15 0.23 3.38
CA PRO A 68 -11.42 1.30 4.35
C PRO A 68 -11.91 0.77 5.71
N GLU A 69 -12.50 -0.41 5.75
CA GLU A 69 -13.04 -1.04 6.96
C GLU A 69 -11.98 -1.81 7.75
N ALA A 70 -10.80 -2.04 7.17
CA ALA A 70 -9.72 -2.77 7.81
C ALA A 70 -8.80 -1.80 8.56
N GLY A 71 -8.57 -2.06 9.85
CA GLY A 71 -7.62 -1.27 10.65
C GLY A 71 -6.17 -1.48 10.21
N VAL A 72 -5.30 -0.49 10.44
CA VAL A 72 -3.86 -0.57 10.07
C VAL A 72 -3.18 -1.81 10.64
N ALA A 73 -3.47 -2.16 11.90
CA ALA A 73 -2.92 -3.34 12.54
C ALA A 73 -3.32 -4.66 11.84
N GLU A 74 -4.53 -4.72 11.28
CA GLU A 74 -4.99 -5.89 10.52
C GLU A 74 -4.30 -5.98 9.15
N LEU A 75 -4.20 -4.84 8.47
CA LEU A 75 -3.50 -4.74 7.19
C LEU A 75 -2.02 -5.13 7.34
N GLN A 76 -1.36 -4.66 8.40
CA GLN A 76 0.03 -5.03 8.69
C GLN A 76 0.18 -6.54 8.93
N ARG A 77 -0.68 -7.14 9.77
CA ARG A 77 -0.66 -8.60 10.01
C ARG A 77 -0.83 -9.39 8.72
N THR A 78 -1.73 -8.95 7.85
CA THR A 78 -1.95 -9.61 6.55
C THR A 78 -0.70 -9.56 5.67
N VAL A 79 0.00 -8.43 5.63
CA VAL A 79 1.28 -8.30 4.91
C VAL A 79 2.35 -9.20 5.52
N ASP A 80 2.43 -9.25 6.86
CA ASP A 80 3.37 -10.12 7.58
C ASP A 80 3.06 -11.61 7.35
N ASP A 81 1.80 -12.01 7.25
CA ASP A 81 1.41 -13.38 6.94
C ASP A 81 1.83 -13.78 5.51
N TRP A 82 1.83 -12.83 4.56
CA TRP A 82 2.22 -13.08 3.18
C TRP A 82 3.74 -13.14 2.99
N TRP A 83 4.47 -12.24 3.63
CA TRP A 83 5.89 -11.99 3.33
C TRP A 83 6.83 -12.23 4.51
N GLY A 84 6.29 -12.54 5.68
CA GLY A 84 7.01 -12.54 6.94
C GLY A 84 7.28 -11.12 7.45
N ALA A 85 7.83 -11.04 8.67
CA ALA A 85 8.28 -9.78 9.23
C ALA A 85 9.44 -9.21 8.38
N LEU A 86 9.19 -8.11 7.70
CA LEU A 86 10.23 -7.35 7.02
C LEU A 86 11.19 -6.78 8.07
N LYS A 87 12.50 -6.86 7.82
CA LYS A 87 13.49 -6.26 8.73
C LYS A 87 13.16 -4.77 8.93
N PRO A 88 13.19 -4.26 10.17
CA PRO A 88 13.20 -2.81 10.39
C PRO A 88 14.36 -2.20 9.59
N ARG A 89 14.11 -1.09 8.91
CA ARG A 89 15.20 -0.29 8.34
C ARG A 89 15.90 0.47 9.45
#